data_AF-A0A7X6NKJ0-F1
#
_entry.id   AF-A0A7X6NKJ0-F1
#
_cell.length_a   1.000
_cell.length_b   1.000
_cell.length_c   1.000
_cell.angle_alpha   90.00
_cell.angle_beta   90.00
_cell.angle_gamma   90.00
#
_symmetry.space_group_name_H-M   'P 1'
#
loop_
_entity.id
_entity.type
_entity.pdbx_description
1 polymer ?
#
loop_
_entity_poly.entity_id
_entity_poly.type
_entity_poly.pdbx_seq_one_letter_code
_entity_poly.pdbx_strand_id
1 'polypeptide(L)'
;MGVKTFLRTWLSPYAWVLGVRHFLYNTGIIPSWEFPDVPIICVGNLAVGGTGKTPMTEYLVELLLQKGKQPMVLSRGYGRKTKGFYYVEPHGDACRENGNTCRGNGHAFREAGGHLLWGDEPLQIKYRFPHVVVAVCEDRVAGVERLLADYPEEPWIILDDAMQHRRLKPSKTILMSNYNRPFWKDCLLPFGHLRDLPSAARRANCIVLTHCPHASRLTPDSSHIPHHPSPFTHCPHPPALPPSAALPSPPTLPSPPTLPS
;
A
#
# COMPACT_ATOMS: atom_id res chain seq x y z
N MET A 1 9.17 17.35 -24.27
CA MET A 1 7.97 17.49 -23.42
C MET A 1 7.54 18.96 -23.51
N GLY A 2 6.51 19.26 -24.29
CA GLY A 2 6.22 20.63 -24.72
C GLY A 2 5.73 21.52 -23.59
N VAL A 3 6.08 22.81 -23.65
CA VAL A 3 5.63 23.91 -22.77
C VAL A 3 4.12 23.88 -22.47
N LYS A 4 3.32 23.32 -23.40
CA LYS A 4 1.87 23.11 -23.28
C LYS A 4 1.46 22.15 -22.15
N THR A 5 2.22 21.08 -21.89
CA THR A 5 1.94 20.15 -20.79
C THR A 5 2.31 20.77 -19.44
N PHE A 6 3.38 21.55 -19.39
CA PHE A 6 3.85 22.24 -18.18
C PHE A 6 2.82 23.28 -17.70
N LEU A 7 2.35 24.16 -18.59
CA LEU A 7 1.31 25.12 -18.23
C LEU A 7 0.01 24.43 -17.76
N ARG A 8 -0.43 23.37 -18.45
CA ARG A 8 -1.70 22.70 -18.14
C ARG A 8 -1.68 21.98 -16.80
N THR A 9 -0.53 21.42 -16.40
CA THR A 9 -0.37 20.80 -15.08
C THR A 9 -0.32 21.86 -13.99
N TRP A 10 0.41 22.96 -14.15
CA TRP A 10 0.54 23.98 -13.08
C TRP A 10 -0.68 24.88 -12.92
N LEU A 11 -1.48 25.09 -13.97
CA LEU A 11 -2.69 25.91 -13.94
C LEU A 11 -3.95 25.16 -13.45
N SER A 12 -3.86 23.85 -13.19
CA SER A 12 -4.97 23.09 -12.62
C SER A 12 -5.12 23.40 -11.13
N PRO A 13 -6.31 23.78 -10.63
CA PRO A 13 -6.56 23.95 -9.20
C PRO A 13 -6.15 22.74 -8.37
N TYR A 14 -6.31 21.53 -8.92
CA TYR A 14 -5.91 20.28 -8.27
C TYR A 14 -4.39 20.19 -8.09
N ALA A 15 -3.61 20.60 -9.10
CA ALA A 15 -2.17 20.62 -9.02
C ALA A 15 -1.66 21.65 -8.02
N TRP A 16 -2.32 22.80 -7.92
CA TRP A 16 -1.99 23.82 -6.94
C TRP A 16 -2.24 23.32 -5.51
N VAL A 17 -3.41 22.70 -5.25
CA VAL A 17 -3.72 22.08 -3.96
C VAL A 17 -2.68 21.00 -3.60
N LEU A 18 -2.33 20.13 -4.55
CA LEU A 18 -1.27 19.15 -4.35
C LEU A 18 0.08 19.82 -4.06
N GLY A 19 0.47 20.83 -4.86
CA GLY A 19 1.71 21.57 -4.70
C GLY A 19 1.85 22.21 -3.33
N VAL A 20 0.81 22.91 -2.86
CA VAL A 20 0.73 23.49 -1.51
C VAL A 20 0.83 22.39 -0.46
N ARG A 21 0.05 21.31 -0.58
CA ARG A 21 0.16 20.16 0.34
C ARG A 21 1.59 19.63 0.36
N HIS A 22 2.25 19.49 -0.79
CA HIS A 22 3.63 19.00 -0.82
C HIS A 22 4.60 19.93 -0.15
N PHE A 23 4.46 21.23 -0.40
CA PHE A 23 5.27 22.26 0.23
C PHE A 23 5.14 22.22 1.75
N LEU A 24 3.92 22.15 2.29
CA LEU A 24 3.67 22.10 3.73
C LEU A 24 4.31 20.87 4.42
N TYR A 25 4.27 19.70 3.78
CA TYR A 25 4.96 18.52 4.33
C TYR A 25 6.48 18.55 4.11
N ASN A 26 6.97 19.15 3.00
CA ASN A 26 8.41 19.24 2.73
C ASN A 26 9.11 20.22 3.67
N THR A 27 8.42 21.29 4.08
CA THR A 27 8.89 22.30 5.03
C THR A 27 8.70 21.89 6.49
N GLY A 28 8.01 20.77 6.75
CA GLY A 28 7.74 20.29 8.11
C GLY A 28 6.63 21.04 8.85
N ILE A 29 5.87 21.92 8.18
CA ILE A 29 4.72 22.63 8.77
C ILE A 29 3.64 21.62 9.19
N ILE A 30 3.40 20.59 8.37
CA ILE A 30 2.54 19.48 8.74
C ILE A 30 3.41 18.34 9.30
N PRO A 31 3.11 17.81 10.50
CA PRO A 31 3.90 16.76 11.10
C PRO A 31 3.83 15.46 10.30
N SER A 32 4.95 14.75 10.29
CA SER A 32 5.10 13.40 9.79
C SER A 32 5.69 12.52 10.89
N TRP A 33 5.09 11.35 11.07
CA TRP A 33 5.46 10.34 12.04
C TRP A 33 6.35 9.29 11.37
N GLU A 34 7.29 8.78 12.13
CA GLU A 34 8.23 7.75 11.73
C GLU A 34 8.39 6.77 12.89
N PHE A 35 8.61 5.50 12.57
CA PHE A 35 8.86 4.44 13.54
C PHE A 35 10.25 3.86 13.25
N PRO A 36 11.33 4.42 13.85
CA PRO A 36 12.71 4.11 13.47
C PRO A 36 13.07 2.62 13.64
N ASP A 37 12.54 1.99 14.69
CA ASP A 37 12.86 0.60 15.05
C ASP A 37 11.93 -0.43 14.38
N VAL A 38 11.00 0.04 13.53
CA VAL A 38 9.97 -0.79 12.91
C VAL A 38 10.20 -0.81 11.40
N PRO A 39 10.48 -1.98 10.79
CA PRO A 39 10.63 -2.08 9.34
C PRO A 39 9.27 -1.94 8.64
N ILE A 40 8.96 -0.72 8.20
CA ILE A 40 7.75 -0.40 7.45
C ILE A 40 8.07 -0.29 5.96
N ILE A 41 7.51 -1.19 5.16
CA ILE A 41 7.63 -1.18 3.70
C ILE A 41 6.32 -0.69 3.09
N CYS A 42 6.35 0.45 2.39
CA CYS A 42 5.21 0.95 1.64
C CYS A 42 5.26 0.51 0.19
N VAL A 43 4.18 -0.08 -0.30
CA VAL A 43 3.93 -0.27 -1.73
C VAL A 43 2.90 0.77 -2.17
N GLY A 44 3.18 1.51 -3.24
CA GLY A 44 2.23 2.49 -3.73
C GLY A 44 2.44 2.88 -5.17
N ASN A 45 1.51 3.69 -5.68
CA ASN A 45 1.57 4.21 -7.04
C ASN A 45 1.22 5.71 -7.08
N LEU A 46 1.55 6.37 -8.20
CA LEU A 46 1.17 7.77 -8.44
C LEU A 46 -0.06 7.94 -9.31
N ALA A 47 -0.57 6.86 -9.92
CA ALA A 47 -1.67 6.88 -10.86
C ALA A 47 -2.88 6.07 -10.36
N VAL A 48 -4.08 6.43 -10.77
CA VAL A 48 -5.25 5.55 -10.65
C VAL A 48 -5.15 4.43 -11.70
N GLY A 49 -5.64 3.24 -11.34
CA GLY A 49 -5.61 2.05 -12.18
C GLY A 49 -4.68 0.94 -11.67
N GLY A 50 -4.74 -0.22 -12.36
CA GLY A 50 -3.98 -1.41 -12.03
C GLY A 50 -2.49 -1.24 -12.34
N THR A 51 -1.69 -0.95 -11.32
CA THR A 51 -0.22 -0.86 -11.43
C THR A 51 0.48 -2.09 -10.83
N GLY A 52 -0.28 -3.15 -10.49
CA GLY A 52 0.26 -4.36 -9.88
C GLY A 52 0.63 -4.24 -8.39
N LYS A 53 -0.02 -3.33 -7.64
CA LYS A 53 0.24 -3.15 -6.19
C LYS A 53 -0.03 -4.43 -5.40
N THR A 54 -1.24 -5.00 -5.52
CA THR A 54 -1.64 -6.21 -4.80
C THR A 54 -0.68 -7.39 -5.06
N PRO A 55 -0.33 -7.74 -6.32
CA PRO A 55 0.70 -8.75 -6.57
C PRO A 55 2.06 -8.46 -5.93
N MET A 56 2.48 -7.19 -5.86
CA MET A 56 3.74 -6.81 -5.21
C MET A 56 3.65 -6.94 -3.68
N THR A 57 2.52 -6.54 -3.09
CA THR A 57 2.25 -6.71 -1.66
C THR A 57 2.27 -8.20 -1.29
N GLU A 58 1.59 -9.05 -2.07
CA GLU A 58 1.61 -10.51 -1.88
C GLU A 58 3.04 -11.09 -2.01
N TYR A 59 3.81 -10.65 -3.00
CA TYR A 59 5.21 -11.06 -3.15
C TYR A 59 6.07 -10.68 -1.94
N LEU A 60 5.90 -9.47 -1.38
CA LEU A 60 6.64 -9.05 -0.20
C LEU A 60 6.27 -9.88 1.03
N VAL A 61 4.98 -10.20 1.20
CA VAL A 61 4.50 -11.09 2.27
C VAL A 61 5.20 -12.44 2.15
N GLU A 62 5.16 -13.08 0.99
CA GLU A 62 5.81 -14.38 0.76
C GLU A 62 7.32 -14.32 0.97
N LEU A 63 7.99 -13.29 0.45
CA LEU A 63 9.43 -13.11 0.61
C LEU A 63 9.84 -12.98 2.07
N LEU A 64 9.04 -12.30 2.89
CA LEU A 64 9.30 -12.16 4.32
C LEU A 64 9.03 -13.46 5.07
N LEU A 65 7.95 -14.18 4.74
CA LEU A 65 7.65 -15.50 5.29
C LEU A 65 8.76 -16.51 4.98
N GLN A 66 9.27 -16.54 3.74
CA GLN A 66 10.40 -17.39 3.35
C GLN A 66 11.68 -17.09 4.12
N LYS A 67 11.84 -15.84 4.59
CA LYS A 67 12.96 -15.41 5.43
C LYS A 67 12.69 -15.65 6.94
N GLY A 68 11.64 -16.40 7.28
CA GLY A 68 11.25 -16.67 8.67
C GLY A 68 10.78 -15.43 9.42
N LYS A 69 10.31 -14.40 8.71
CA LYS A 69 9.71 -13.19 9.30
C LYS A 69 8.19 -13.32 9.29
N GLN A 70 7.54 -12.57 10.17
CA GLN A 70 6.09 -12.52 10.28
C GLN A 70 5.61 -11.12 9.87
N PRO A 71 5.28 -10.91 8.59
CA PRO A 71 4.79 -9.63 8.14
C PRO A 71 3.33 -9.43 8.52
N MET A 72 2.97 -8.19 8.83
CA MET A 72 1.60 -7.71 8.94
C MET A 72 1.30 -6.76 7.79
N VAL A 73 0.06 -6.77 7.29
CA VAL A 73 -0.37 -5.88 6.21
C VAL A 73 -1.36 -4.86 6.73
N LEU A 74 -1.07 -3.57 6.51
CA LEU A 74 -1.98 -2.48 6.81
C LEU A 74 -2.45 -1.81 5.51
N SER A 75 -3.73 -1.97 5.21
CA SER A 75 -4.37 -1.36 4.04
C SER A 75 -5.36 -0.26 4.43
N ARG A 76 -5.89 0.45 3.42
CA ARG A 76 -6.96 1.45 3.62
C ARG A 76 -8.31 0.78 3.80
N GLY A 77 -8.50 -0.34 3.09
CA GLY A 77 -9.80 -0.88 2.76
C GLY A 77 -10.61 0.06 1.86
N TYR A 78 -10.12 0.26 0.63
CA TYR A 78 -10.84 1.11 -0.34
C TYR A 78 -12.25 0.58 -0.59
N GLY A 79 -13.25 1.48 -0.64
CA GLY A 79 -14.66 1.12 -0.86
C GLY A 79 -15.40 0.57 0.37
N ARG A 80 -14.73 0.41 1.52
CA ARG A 80 -15.40 -0.05 2.74
C ARG A 80 -16.34 1.01 3.33
N LYS A 81 -17.39 0.55 4.02
CA LYS A 81 -18.36 1.37 4.76
C LYS A 81 -17.96 1.60 6.22
N THR A 82 -17.05 0.79 6.76
CA THR A 82 -16.53 0.93 8.13
C THR A 82 -15.50 2.06 8.23
N LYS A 83 -15.27 2.55 9.44
CA LYS A 83 -14.26 3.59 9.74
C LYS A 83 -13.47 3.23 10.99
N GLY A 84 -12.18 3.55 11.01
CA GLY A 84 -11.27 3.24 12.10
C GLY A 84 -10.51 1.94 11.89
N PHE A 85 -9.86 1.45 12.93
CA PHE A 85 -9.05 0.24 12.84
C PHE A 85 -9.90 -1.02 12.94
N TYR A 86 -9.64 -1.99 12.06
CA TYR A 86 -10.21 -3.33 12.13
C TYR A 86 -9.23 -4.38 11.60
N TYR A 87 -9.27 -5.56 12.20
CA TYR A 87 -8.70 -6.78 11.62
C TYR A 87 -9.61 -7.31 10.51
N VAL A 88 -9.00 -7.77 9.43
CA VAL A 88 -9.71 -8.39 8.31
C VAL A 88 -9.86 -9.87 8.60
N GLU A 89 -11.11 -10.33 8.69
CA GLU A 89 -11.45 -11.73 8.86
C GLU A 89 -12.21 -12.27 7.63
N PRO A 90 -11.90 -13.49 7.17
CA PRO A 90 -12.50 -14.09 5.96
C PRO A 90 -13.98 -14.50 6.17
N HIS A 91 -14.39 -14.74 7.40
CA HIS A 91 -15.79 -14.87 7.81
C HIS A 91 -16.20 -13.55 8.46
N GLY A 92 -17.19 -12.85 7.88
CA GLY A 92 -17.50 -11.43 8.07
C GLY A 92 -17.95 -10.96 9.46
N ASP A 93 -17.44 -11.57 10.53
CA ASP A 93 -17.59 -11.05 11.87
C ASP A 93 -16.63 -9.88 12.04
N ALA A 94 -17.19 -8.67 12.00
CA ALA A 94 -16.41 -7.47 12.23
C ALA A 94 -16.10 -7.29 13.71
N CYS A 95 -14.95 -7.81 14.14
CA CYS A 95 -14.47 -7.62 15.51
C CYS A 95 -13.91 -6.21 15.70
N ARG A 96 -14.62 -5.40 16.49
CA ARG A 96 -14.12 -4.14 17.07
C ARG A 96 -13.69 -4.46 18.51
N GLU A 97 -12.62 -3.82 18.96
CA GLU A 97 -11.79 -4.32 20.06
C GLU A 97 -12.34 -4.21 21.49
N ASN A 98 -13.58 -3.80 21.74
CA ASN A 98 -14.04 -3.56 23.13
C ASN A 98 -15.15 -4.50 23.60
N GLY A 99 -15.18 -5.77 23.16
CA GLY A 99 -16.20 -6.75 23.59
C GLY A 99 -17.64 -6.42 23.17
N ASN A 100 -17.91 -5.17 22.83
CA ASN A 100 -19.01 -4.75 22.01
C ASN A 100 -18.61 -5.11 20.57
N THR A 101 -19.06 -6.29 20.16
CA THR A 101 -19.58 -6.45 18.79
C THR A 101 -20.27 -5.16 18.40
N CYS A 102 -20.22 -4.76 17.13
CA CYS A 102 -21.13 -3.73 16.64
C CYS A 102 -22.57 -4.26 16.82
N ARG A 103 -23.14 -4.17 18.04
CA ARG A 103 -24.57 -4.20 18.34
C ARG A 103 -25.19 -2.86 17.92
N GLY A 104 -24.77 -2.36 16.75
CA GLY A 104 -25.59 -1.56 15.87
C GLY A 104 -25.90 -2.47 14.69
N ASN A 105 -27.00 -3.20 14.77
CA ASN A 105 -27.51 -4.11 13.73
C ASN A 105 -26.56 -5.28 13.37
N GLY A 106 -26.32 -6.20 14.31
CA GLY A 106 -25.54 -7.44 14.06
C GLY A 106 -26.05 -8.34 12.91
N HIS A 107 -27.28 -8.12 12.43
CA HIS A 107 -27.80 -8.74 11.21
C HIS A 107 -27.34 -8.03 9.92
N ALA A 108 -27.21 -6.71 9.93
CA ALA A 108 -26.84 -5.94 8.73
C ALA A 108 -25.38 -6.18 8.29
N PHE A 109 -24.50 -6.53 9.24
CA PHE A 109 -23.09 -6.82 8.95
C PHE A 109 -22.85 -8.23 8.43
N ARG A 110 -23.66 -9.22 8.85
CA ARG A 110 -23.61 -10.59 8.28
C ARG A 110 -24.09 -10.65 6.83
N GLU A 111 -24.98 -9.72 6.43
CA GLU A 111 -25.48 -9.59 5.05
C GLU A 111 -24.58 -8.72 4.17
N ALA A 112 -23.80 -7.80 4.75
CA ALA A 112 -22.84 -7.02 4.02
C ALA A 112 -21.64 -7.91 3.64
N GLY A 113 -21.54 -8.27 2.36
CA GLY A 113 -20.38 -9.03 1.86
C GLY A 113 -19.06 -8.39 2.29
N GLY A 114 -18.07 -9.20 2.66
CA GLY A 114 -16.86 -8.72 3.35
C GLY A 114 -16.12 -7.57 2.65
N HIS A 115 -16.24 -7.42 1.34
CA HIS A 115 -15.70 -6.28 0.59
C HIS A 115 -16.25 -4.93 1.07
N LEU A 116 -17.50 -4.87 1.53
CA LEU A 116 -18.09 -3.66 2.13
C LEU A 116 -17.51 -3.36 3.51
N LEU A 117 -16.95 -4.36 4.19
CA LEU A 117 -16.40 -4.22 5.54
C LEU A 117 -14.91 -3.87 5.48
N TRP A 118 -14.20 -4.54 4.59
CA TRP A 118 -12.74 -4.60 4.56
C TRP A 118 -12.14 -4.02 3.28
N GLY A 119 -12.91 -3.94 2.20
CA GLY A 119 -12.41 -3.73 0.84
C GLY A 119 -11.99 -5.02 0.17
N ASP A 120 -11.90 -5.00 -1.16
CA ASP A 120 -11.55 -6.18 -1.97
C ASP A 120 -10.08 -6.59 -1.80
N GLU A 121 -9.16 -5.62 -1.85
CA GLU A 121 -7.70 -5.88 -1.79
C GLU A 121 -7.27 -6.52 -0.45
N PRO A 122 -7.71 -6.03 0.73
CA PRO A 122 -7.31 -6.64 2.01
C PRO A 122 -7.88 -8.04 2.19
N LEU A 123 -9.11 -8.27 1.70
CA LEU A 123 -9.70 -9.61 1.70
C LEU A 123 -8.95 -10.58 0.82
N GLN A 124 -8.56 -10.16 -0.39
CA GLN A 124 -7.76 -10.99 -1.29
C GLN A 124 -6.47 -11.45 -0.59
N ILE A 125 -5.76 -10.53 0.07
CA ILE A 125 -4.54 -10.85 0.82
C ILE A 125 -4.86 -11.81 1.97
N LYS A 126 -5.93 -11.57 2.74
CA LYS A 126 -6.32 -12.43 3.87
C LYS A 126 -6.72 -13.83 3.43
N TYR A 127 -7.46 -13.99 2.33
CA TYR A 127 -7.81 -15.32 1.80
C TYR A 127 -6.57 -16.08 1.33
N ARG A 128 -5.61 -15.38 0.72
CA ARG A 128 -4.37 -15.99 0.25
C ARG A 128 -3.42 -16.36 1.39
N PHE A 129 -3.35 -15.52 2.41
CA PHE A 129 -2.51 -15.71 3.59
C PHE A 129 -3.37 -15.69 4.86
N PRO A 130 -4.13 -16.76 5.15
CA PRO A 130 -5.05 -16.80 6.31
C PRO A 130 -4.36 -16.50 7.65
N HIS A 131 -3.09 -16.87 7.75
CA HIS A 131 -2.27 -16.70 8.95
C HIS A 131 -1.64 -15.30 9.06
N VAL A 132 -1.58 -14.51 7.98
CA VAL A 132 -1.01 -13.17 8.04
C VAL A 132 -2.02 -12.22 8.69
N VAL A 133 -1.54 -11.40 9.62
CA VAL A 133 -2.34 -10.30 10.18
C VAL A 133 -2.57 -9.28 9.08
N VAL A 134 -3.83 -9.08 8.72
CA VAL A 134 -4.25 -8.06 7.76
C VAL A 134 -5.19 -7.13 8.49
N ALA A 135 -4.89 -5.83 8.48
CA ALA A 135 -5.68 -4.80 9.11
C ALA A 135 -6.02 -3.69 8.12
N VAL A 136 -7.11 -2.99 8.42
CA VAL A 136 -7.59 -1.84 7.65
C VAL A 136 -7.83 -0.64 8.54
N CYS A 137 -7.22 0.49 8.19
CA CYS A 137 -7.35 1.75 8.92
C CYS A 137 -7.18 2.92 7.96
N GLU A 138 -8.00 3.98 8.03
CA GLU A 138 -7.77 5.19 7.22
C GLU A 138 -6.52 5.95 7.66
N ASP A 139 -6.32 6.10 8.98
CA ASP A 139 -5.15 6.73 9.56
C ASP A 139 -4.04 5.70 9.72
N ARG A 140 -3.02 5.78 8.87
CA ARG A 140 -1.91 4.80 8.91
C ARG A 140 -1.05 4.91 10.15
N VAL A 141 -0.97 6.09 10.77
CA VAL A 141 -0.17 6.24 11.99
C VAL A 141 -0.87 5.48 13.12
N ALA A 142 -2.16 5.77 13.34
CA ALA A 142 -2.96 5.07 14.33
C ALA A 142 -3.03 3.55 14.07
N GLY A 143 -3.11 3.15 12.81
CA GLY A 143 -3.10 1.73 12.44
C GLY A 143 -1.78 1.03 12.74
N VAL A 144 -0.64 1.69 12.52
CA VAL A 144 0.67 1.15 12.90
C VAL A 144 0.82 1.10 14.41
N GLU A 145 0.46 2.16 15.14
CA GLU A 145 0.48 2.19 16.61
C GLU A 145 -0.33 1.03 17.20
N ARG A 146 -1.52 0.78 16.66
CA ARG A 146 -2.37 -0.34 17.08
C ARG A 146 -1.72 -1.70 16.85
N LEU A 147 -1.16 -1.93 15.65
CA LEU A 147 -0.48 -3.18 15.32
C LEU A 147 0.71 -3.43 16.25
N LEU A 148 1.48 -2.38 16.58
CA LEU A 148 2.63 -2.49 17.47
C LEU A 148 2.22 -2.71 18.93
N ALA A 149 1.08 -2.16 19.36
CA ALA A 149 0.53 -2.42 20.68
C ALA A 149 0.07 -3.88 20.84
N ASP A 150 -0.53 -4.45 19.80
CA ASP A 150 -1.05 -5.83 19.79
C ASP A 150 0.05 -6.87 19.55
N TYR A 151 1.04 -6.53 18.72
CA TYR A 151 2.13 -7.42 18.29
C TYR A 151 3.50 -6.73 18.47
N PRO A 152 3.95 -6.49 19.71
CA PRO A 152 5.18 -5.73 19.98
C PRO A 152 6.47 -6.43 19.52
N GLU A 153 6.47 -7.76 19.45
CA GLU A 153 7.67 -8.56 19.15
C GLU A 153 7.94 -8.76 17.64
N GLU A 154 7.04 -8.32 16.74
CA GLU A 154 7.08 -8.69 15.32
C GLU A 154 6.85 -7.50 14.37
N PRO A 155 7.83 -6.59 14.20
CA PRO A 155 7.54 -5.25 13.69
C PRO A 155 7.48 -5.12 12.16
N TRP A 156 7.41 -6.21 11.39
CA TRP A 156 7.40 -6.11 9.92
C TRP A 156 6.02 -5.69 9.43
N ILE A 157 5.91 -4.45 8.95
CA ILE A 157 4.64 -3.90 8.46
C ILE A 157 4.76 -3.56 6.99
N ILE A 158 3.86 -4.12 6.18
CA ILE A 158 3.69 -3.75 4.77
C ILE A 158 2.46 -2.84 4.65
N LEU A 159 2.68 -1.62 4.15
CA LEU A 159 1.60 -0.69 3.85
C LEU A 159 1.15 -0.85 2.41
N ASP A 160 -0.12 -1.22 2.24
CA ASP A 160 -0.74 -1.28 0.93
C ASP A 160 -1.35 0.09 0.56
N ASP A 161 -0.91 0.60 -0.58
CA ASP A 161 -1.30 1.86 -1.21
C ASP A 161 -1.15 3.13 -0.33
N ALA A 162 -0.08 3.22 0.46
CA ALA A 162 0.09 4.31 1.43
C ALA A 162 0.98 5.48 0.97
N MET A 163 1.43 5.52 -0.29
CA MET A 163 2.39 6.53 -0.76
C MET A 163 1.87 7.99 -0.72
N GLN A 164 0.53 8.16 -0.73
CA GLN A 164 -0.12 9.46 -0.56
C GLN A 164 -0.28 9.87 0.92
N HIS A 165 -0.15 8.91 1.85
CA HIS A 165 -0.31 9.12 3.29
C HIS A 165 0.95 9.71 3.93
N ARG A 166 1.27 10.97 3.57
CA ARG A 166 2.49 11.67 4.00
C ARG A 166 2.65 11.89 5.51
N ARG A 167 1.59 11.70 6.30
CA ARG A 167 1.66 11.72 7.76
C ARG A 167 2.49 10.56 8.31
N LEU A 168 2.69 9.48 7.55
CA LEU A 168 3.55 8.36 7.92
C LEU A 168 4.74 8.32 6.97
N LYS A 169 5.95 8.22 7.52
CA LYS A 169 7.20 8.00 6.78
C LYS A 169 7.60 6.52 6.91
N PRO A 170 7.44 5.72 5.84
CA PRO A 170 7.89 4.34 5.82
C PRO A 170 9.42 4.25 5.77
N SER A 171 10.01 3.21 6.35
CA SER A 171 11.45 2.93 6.29
C SER A 171 11.91 2.68 4.84
N LYS A 172 11.06 2.03 4.03
CA LYS A 172 11.26 1.86 2.58
C LYS A 172 9.96 2.07 1.82
N THR A 173 10.05 2.74 0.67
CA THR A 173 8.93 2.95 -0.26
C THR A 173 9.26 2.36 -1.63
N ILE A 174 8.39 1.50 -2.13
CA ILE A 174 8.42 0.93 -3.48
C ILE A 174 7.33 1.59 -4.30
N LEU A 175 7.73 2.29 -5.37
CA LEU A 175 6.81 2.92 -6.31
C LEU A 175 6.54 2.00 -7.50
N MET A 176 5.29 1.61 -7.67
CA MET A 176 4.79 0.86 -8.82
C MET A 176 4.43 1.82 -9.96
N SER A 177 4.91 1.55 -11.16
CA SER A 177 4.59 2.32 -12.37
C SER A 177 4.35 1.39 -13.56
N ASN A 178 3.30 1.63 -14.34
CA ASN A 178 3.04 0.84 -15.54
C ASN A 178 4.06 1.21 -16.64
N TYR A 179 4.68 0.22 -17.28
CA TYR A 179 5.67 0.40 -18.34
C TYR A 179 5.09 1.15 -19.55
N ASN A 180 3.87 0.80 -19.97
CA ASN A 180 3.22 1.36 -21.16
C ASN A 180 2.71 2.79 -20.94
N ARG A 181 2.48 3.16 -19.68
CA ARG A 181 2.04 4.50 -19.29
C ARG A 181 2.73 4.93 -18.00
N PRO A 182 4.03 5.27 -18.07
CA PRO A 182 4.79 5.57 -16.88
C PRO A 182 4.40 6.94 -16.31
N PHE A 183 4.57 7.10 -15.00
CA PHE A 183 4.10 8.30 -14.30
C PHE A 183 4.72 9.61 -14.83
N TRP A 184 5.93 9.55 -15.39
CA TRP A 184 6.62 10.72 -15.96
C TRP A 184 6.15 11.08 -17.38
N LYS A 185 5.31 10.29 -18.01
CA LYS A 185 4.68 10.59 -19.31
C LYS A 185 3.18 10.87 -19.19
N ASP A 186 2.60 10.73 -18.00
CA ASP A 186 1.18 10.99 -17.75
C ASP A 186 0.94 12.37 -17.11
N CYS A 187 -0.32 12.77 -16.96
CA CYS A 187 -0.71 14.03 -16.34
C CYS A 187 -1.74 13.82 -15.22
N LEU A 188 -1.95 14.87 -14.41
CA LEU A 188 -2.87 14.85 -13.28
C LEU A 188 -4.31 14.68 -13.74
N LEU A 189 -5.11 14.06 -12.87
CA LEU A 189 -6.56 14.07 -12.96
C LEU A 189 -7.09 15.53 -13.05
N PRO A 190 -8.16 15.78 -13.83
CA PRO A 190 -8.92 14.83 -14.66
C PRO A 190 -8.32 14.58 -16.07
N PHE A 191 -7.19 15.22 -16.42
CA PHE A 191 -6.63 15.17 -17.78
C PHE A 191 -5.79 13.92 -18.07
N GLY A 192 -5.37 13.20 -17.03
CA GLY A 192 -4.66 11.92 -17.08
C GLY A 192 -4.99 11.10 -15.83
N HIS A 193 -4.12 10.18 -15.45
CA HIS A 193 -4.43 9.23 -14.36
C HIS A 193 -3.66 9.55 -13.08
N LEU A 194 -2.78 10.56 -13.08
CA LEU A 194 -1.99 10.86 -11.89
C LEU A 194 -2.86 11.45 -10.79
N ARG A 195 -2.78 10.83 -9.61
CA ARG A 195 -3.41 11.26 -8.35
C ARG A 195 -2.46 12.04 -7.45
N ASP A 196 -1.22 12.21 -7.88
CA ASP A 196 -0.16 12.92 -7.19
C ASP A 196 0.84 13.48 -8.24
N LEU A 197 1.63 14.49 -7.89
CA LEU A 197 2.61 15.10 -8.80
C LEU A 197 3.69 14.07 -9.19
N PRO A 198 4.21 14.06 -10.44
CA PRO A 198 5.32 13.19 -10.82
C PRO A 198 6.54 13.32 -9.89
N SER A 199 6.78 14.51 -9.34
CA SER A 199 7.85 14.78 -8.37
C SER A 199 7.72 14.00 -7.06
N ALA A 200 6.53 13.48 -6.75
CA ALA A 200 6.31 12.62 -5.59
C ALA A 200 7.12 11.31 -5.68
N ALA A 201 7.53 10.89 -6.88
CA ALA A 201 8.39 9.73 -7.10
C ALA A 201 9.72 9.81 -6.35
N ARG A 202 10.22 11.03 -6.05
CA ARG A 202 11.45 11.22 -5.28
C ARG A 202 11.41 10.62 -3.87
N ARG A 203 10.22 10.32 -3.34
CA ARG A 203 10.05 9.64 -2.05
C ARG A 203 10.27 8.13 -2.12
N ALA A 204 10.27 7.55 -3.32
CA ALA A 204 10.48 6.14 -3.51
C ALA A 204 11.96 5.79 -3.29
N ASN A 205 12.24 4.67 -2.64
CA ASN A 205 13.57 4.09 -2.58
C ASN A 205 13.86 3.22 -3.80
N CYS A 206 12.82 2.68 -4.45
CA CYS A 206 12.92 1.90 -5.68
C CYS A 206 11.66 2.12 -6.52
N ILE A 207 11.79 2.10 -7.84
CA ILE A 207 10.69 2.17 -8.79
C ILE A 207 10.61 0.85 -9.55
N VAL A 208 9.46 0.18 -9.47
CA VAL A 208 9.19 -1.07 -10.18
C VAL A 208 8.29 -0.79 -11.38
N LEU A 209 8.78 -1.11 -12.57
CA LEU A 209 8.01 -1.06 -13.80
C LEU A 209 7.23 -2.36 -13.99
N THR A 210 5.90 -2.26 -14.02
CA THR A 210 4.99 -3.39 -14.22
C THR A 210 4.44 -3.43 -15.64
N HIS A 211 3.89 -4.59 -16.04
CA HIS A 211 3.40 -4.83 -17.41
C HIS A 211 4.48 -4.58 -18.47
N CYS A 212 5.74 -4.87 -18.14
CA CYS A 212 6.80 -4.75 -19.13
C CYS A 212 6.62 -5.83 -20.22
N PRO A 213 6.97 -5.54 -21.47
CA PRO A 213 7.06 -6.59 -22.48
C PRO A 213 8.10 -7.65 -22.05
N HIS A 214 8.00 -8.86 -22.61
CA HIS A 214 8.98 -9.93 -22.36
C HIS A 214 10.42 -9.42 -22.51
N ALA A 215 11.36 -9.98 -21.73
CA ALA A 215 12.75 -9.54 -21.67
C ALA A 215 13.44 -9.43 -23.04
N SER A 216 13.05 -10.27 -24.02
CA SER A 216 13.52 -10.23 -25.41
C SER A 216 13.07 -9.00 -26.22
N ARG A 217 12.10 -8.23 -25.72
CA ARG A 217 11.55 -7.00 -26.31
C ARG A 217 11.74 -5.77 -25.42
N LEU A 218 12.41 -5.91 -24.27
CA LEU A 218 12.93 -4.76 -23.56
C LEU A 218 14.03 -4.17 -24.44
N THR A 219 13.74 -3.06 -25.10
CA THR A 219 14.81 -2.30 -25.72
C THR A 219 15.77 -1.90 -24.60
N PRO A 220 17.11 -1.96 -24.80
CA PRO A 220 18.09 -1.42 -23.84
C PRO A 220 17.97 0.10 -23.64
N ASP A 221 16.95 0.71 -24.26
CA ASP A 221 16.77 2.13 -24.40
C ASP A 221 16.21 2.73 -23.11
N SER A 222 17.10 2.75 -22.13
CA SER A 222 17.06 3.51 -20.90
C SER A 222 16.97 5.03 -21.14
N SER A 223 17.04 5.51 -22.39
CA SER A 223 16.91 6.93 -22.76
C SER A 223 15.53 7.54 -22.48
N HIS A 224 14.50 6.70 -22.26
CA HIS A 224 13.15 7.16 -21.92
C HIS A 224 12.84 7.17 -20.42
N ILE A 225 13.73 6.64 -19.58
CA ILE A 225 13.62 6.70 -18.13
C ILE A 225 14.29 8.00 -17.69
N PRO A 226 13.57 8.90 -16.98
CA PRO A 226 14.18 10.12 -16.51
C PRO A 226 15.30 9.80 -15.52
N HIS A 227 16.35 10.61 -15.51
CA HIS A 227 17.30 10.59 -14.41
C HIS A 227 16.53 10.78 -13.09
N HIS A 228 16.56 9.75 -12.26
CA HIS A 228 15.90 9.72 -10.97
C HIS A 228 16.89 9.17 -9.94
N PRO A 229 16.91 9.70 -8.70
CA PRO A 229 17.86 9.25 -7.67
C PRO A 229 17.61 7.79 -7.26
N SER A 230 16.40 7.29 -7.42
CA SER A 230 16.02 5.91 -7.06
C SER A 230 16.23 4.95 -8.23
N PRO A 231 16.74 3.73 -7.99
CA PRO A 231 16.89 2.71 -9.02
C PRO A 231 15.53 2.31 -9.62
N PHE A 232 15.55 2.02 -10.92
CA PHE A 232 14.44 1.41 -11.65
C PHE A 232 14.69 -0.08 -11.82
N THR A 233 13.68 -0.89 -11.53
CA THR A 233 13.68 -2.34 -11.76
C THR A 233 12.54 -2.70 -12.70
N HIS A 234 12.84 -3.52 -13.71
CA HIS A 234 11.84 -4.01 -14.66
C HIS A 234 11.23 -5.32 -14.15
N CYS A 235 9.91 -5.39 -14.11
CA CYS A 235 9.16 -6.59 -13.76
C CYS A 235 8.25 -6.97 -14.96
N PRO A 236 8.69 -7.88 -15.85
CA PRO A 236 7.94 -8.28 -17.05
C PRO A 236 6.68 -9.08 -16.73
N HIS A 237 6.68 -9.78 -15.60
CA HIS A 237 5.52 -10.43 -15.02
C HIS A 237 5.37 -9.93 -13.58
N PRO A 238 4.17 -9.96 -12.96
CA PRO A 238 4.12 -9.94 -11.51
C PRO A 238 5.11 -10.99 -10.98
N PRO A 239 5.83 -10.74 -9.87
CA PRO A 239 6.80 -11.69 -9.34
C PRO A 239 6.18 -13.09 -9.36
N ALA A 240 6.84 -14.06 -9.98
CA ALA A 240 6.30 -15.41 -10.07
C ALA A 240 6.21 -15.95 -8.64
N LEU A 241 4.98 -16.07 -8.15
CA LEU A 241 4.71 -16.56 -6.81
C LEU A 241 4.92 -18.09 -6.86
N PRO A 242 5.77 -18.67 -6.00
CA PRO A 242 5.93 -20.12 -5.95
C PRO A 242 4.57 -20.79 -5.69
N PRO A 243 4.37 -22.04 -6.16
CA PRO A 243 3.15 -22.78 -5.86
C PRO A 243 2.96 -22.86 -4.34
N SER A 244 1.71 -22.67 -3.88
CA SER A 244 1.28 -22.58 -2.47
C SER A 244 1.90 -23.63 -1.53
N ALA A 245 2.25 -24.81 -2.05
CA ALA A 245 2.90 -25.91 -1.32
C ALA A 245 4.38 -25.68 -0.94
N ALA A 246 5.05 -24.63 -1.44
CA ALA A 246 6.48 -24.39 -1.20
C ALA A 246 6.76 -23.36 -0.09
N LEU A 247 5.72 -22.81 0.56
CA LEU A 247 5.92 -21.92 1.70
C LEU A 247 6.31 -22.76 2.93
N PRO A 248 7.37 -22.39 3.67
CA PRO A 248 7.71 -23.06 4.91
C PRO A 248 6.51 -23.04 5.86
N SER A 249 6.35 -24.10 6.66
CA SER A 249 5.34 -24.13 7.73
C SER A 249 5.47 -22.86 8.55
N PRO A 250 4.39 -22.07 8.71
CA PRO A 250 4.48 -20.78 9.36
C PRO A 250 4.92 -20.98 10.82
N PRO A 251 5.72 -20.06 11.37
CA PRO A 251 5.83 -19.95 12.82
C PRO A 251 4.42 -19.75 13.40
N THR A 252 4.14 -20.39 14.54
CA THR A 252 2.84 -20.30 15.20
C THR A 252 2.68 -18.90 15.77
N LEU A 253 1.79 -18.09 15.19
CA LEU A 253 1.45 -16.78 15.76
C LEU A 253 0.85 -16.99 17.16
N PRO A 254 1.36 -16.31 18.20
CA PRO A 254 0.66 -16.25 19.46
C PRO A 254 -0.72 -15.61 19.23
N SER A 255 -1.76 -16.19 19.81
CA SER A 255 -3.08 -15.56 19.88
C SER A 255 -2.93 -14.18 20.52
N PRO A 256 -3.63 -13.15 20.01
CA PRO A 256 -3.58 -11.83 20.63
C PRO A 256 -3.91 -11.96 22.13
N PRO A 257 -3.23 -11.20 23.01
CA PRO A 257 -3.50 -11.28 24.44
C PRO A 257 -4.98 -11.02 24.68
N THR A 258 -5.66 -11.97 25.34
CA THR A 258 -7.00 -11.74 25.86
C THR A 258 -6.90 -10.64 26.91
N LEU A 259 -7.52 -9.48 26.64
CA LEU A 259 -7.63 -8.40 27.61
C LEU A 259 -8.19 -8.94 28.94
N PRO A 260 -7.65 -8.53 30.09
CA PRO A 260 -8.23 -8.90 31.38
C PRO A 260 -9.68 -8.41 31.46
N SER A 261 -10.57 -9.33 31.81
CA SER A 261 -12.00 -9.14 32.02
C SER A 261 -12.33 -8.11 33.10
#